data_AF-A0A913YQ02-F1
#
_entry.id   AF-A0A913YQ02-F1
#
_cell.length_a   1.000
_cell.length_b   1.000
_cell.length_c   1.000
_cell.angle_alpha   90.00
_cell.angle_beta   90.00
_cell.angle_gamma   90.00
#
_symmetry.space_group_name_H-M   'P 1'
#
loop_
_entity.id
_entity.type
_entity.pdbx_description
1 polymer ?
#
loop_
_entity_poly.entity_id
_entity_poly.type
_entity_poly.pdbx_seq_one_letter_code
_entity_poly.pdbx_strand_id
1 'polypeptide(L)'
;MATTITIHHGEILLIQRMIQNTKDARKLRGALYGLYTQSGQPVVQLICGSKEKKNLSKCQKYLESEHGLLLLGRWTIAASDADAMLIYVAFYLFIKYRPRMLESIWCLISKGSCTLHLMPIAMELILKSFKVMER
;
A
#
# COMPACT_ATOMS: atom_id res chain seq x y z
N MET A 1 -0.30 -10.56 17.37
CA MET A 1 -0.75 -9.19 17.73
C MET A 1 -1.12 -8.48 16.44
N ALA A 2 -2.25 -7.78 16.38
CA ALA A 2 -2.67 -7.07 15.18
C ALA A 2 -1.79 -5.84 14.97
N THR A 3 -1.07 -5.78 13.85
CA THR A 3 -0.23 -4.64 13.49
C THR A 3 -1.14 -3.47 13.11
N THR A 4 -1.23 -2.46 13.98
CA THR A 4 -1.99 -1.24 13.70
C THR A 4 -1.11 -0.27 12.94
N ILE A 5 -1.61 0.24 11.81
CA ILE A 5 -0.88 1.17 10.95
C ILE A 5 -1.57 2.52 11.05
N THR A 6 -0.82 3.54 11.44
CA THR A 6 -1.35 4.89 11.59
C THR A 6 -1.07 5.67 10.31
N ILE A 7 -2.13 6.15 9.65
CA ILE A 7 -2.05 7.02 8.48
C ILE A 7 -2.84 8.28 8.80
N HIS A 8 -2.19 9.44 8.69
CA HIS A 8 -2.87 10.71 8.91
C HIS A 8 -3.88 11.01 7.78
N HIS A 9 -5.01 11.62 8.14
CA HIS A 9 -6.10 11.89 7.20
C HIS A 9 -5.65 12.76 6.00
N GLY A 10 -4.76 13.73 6.23
CA GLY A 10 -4.20 14.57 5.15
C GLY A 10 -3.49 13.76 4.06
N GLU A 11 -2.79 12.70 4.45
CA GLU A 11 -2.09 11.80 3.52
C GLU A 11 -3.06 10.98 2.67
N ILE A 12 -4.18 10.57 3.25
CA ILE A 12 -5.25 9.87 2.52
C ILE A 12 -5.87 10.81 1.47
N LEU A 13 -6.15 12.07 1.85
CA LEU A 13 -6.66 13.08 0.93
C LEU A 13 -5.68 13.38 -0.21
N LEU A 14 -4.38 13.38 0.07
CA LEU A 14 -3.35 13.54 -0.96
C LEU A 14 -3.41 12.41 -1.99
N ILE A 15 -3.55 11.16 -1.57
CA ILE A 15 -3.70 10.05 -2.52
C ILE A 15 -4.96 10.20 -3.36
N GLN A 16 -6.09 10.55 -2.74
CA GLN A 16 -7.34 10.76 -3.47
C GLN A 16 -7.20 11.84 -4.54
N ARG A 17 -6.59 12.99 -4.19
CA ARG A 17 -6.31 14.07 -5.14
C ARG A 17 -5.37 13.63 -6.25
N MET A 18 -4.31 12.88 -5.93
CA MET A 18 -3.39 12.33 -6.93
C MET A 18 -4.11 11.40 -7.92
N ILE A 19 -5.02 10.56 -7.44
CA ILE A 19 -5.82 9.66 -8.28
C ILE A 19 -6.75 10.46 -9.19
N GLN A 20 -7.48 11.42 -8.64
CA GLN A 20 -8.45 12.24 -9.38
C GLN A 20 -7.77 13.09 -10.47
N ASN A 21 -6.60 13.67 -10.16
CA ASN A 21 -5.88 14.55 -11.08
C ASN A 21 -5.08 13.80 -12.16
N THR A 22 -5.02 12.46 -12.10
CA THR A 22 -4.24 11.66 -13.04
C THR A 22 -5.14 10.98 -14.08
N LYS A 23 -5.05 11.42 -15.35
CA LYS A 23 -5.78 10.80 -16.49
C LYS A 23 -5.60 9.27 -16.55
N ASP A 24 -4.37 8.80 -16.36
CA ASP A 24 -4.00 7.38 -16.33
C ASP A 24 -3.65 6.90 -14.91
N ALA A 25 -4.63 6.95 -14.02
CA ALA A 25 -4.48 6.50 -12.63
C ALA A 25 -3.99 5.03 -12.53
N ARG A 26 -4.23 4.18 -13.55
CA ARG A 26 -3.80 2.76 -13.54
C ARG A 26 -2.28 2.57 -13.49
N LYS A 27 -1.52 3.54 -14.02
CA LYS A 27 -0.05 3.51 -14.00
C LYS A 27 0.52 4.17 -12.76
N LEU A 28 -0.31 4.85 -11.97
CA LEU A 28 0.12 5.53 -10.77
C LEU A 28 0.36 4.50 -9.68
N ARG A 29 1.56 4.53 -9.12
CA ARG A 29 1.99 3.72 -8.00
C ARG A 29 2.70 4.63 -7.02
N GLY A 30 2.80 4.20 -5.78
CA GLY A 30 3.45 5.04 -4.81
C GLY A 30 4.06 4.30 -3.65
N ALA A 31 4.64 5.10 -2.78
CA ALA A 31 5.36 4.66 -1.60
C ALA A 31 4.82 5.40 -0.38
N LEU A 32 4.83 4.68 0.73
CA LEU A 32 4.47 5.16 2.06
C LEU A 32 5.77 5.33 2.83
N TYR A 33 6.04 6.55 3.29
CA TYR A 33 7.22 6.89 4.06
C TYR A 33 6.84 7.32 5.47
N GLY A 34 7.68 6.98 6.43
CA GLY A 34 7.40 7.28 7.82
C GLY A 34 8.42 6.66 8.76
N LEU A 35 7.99 6.52 10.00
CA LEU A 35 8.82 6.07 11.11
C LEU A 35 8.13 4.94 11.87
N TYR A 36 8.91 4.22 12.68
CA TYR A 36 8.38 3.28 13.65
C TYR A 36 8.36 3.93 15.03
N THR A 37 7.27 3.72 15.77
CA THR A 37 7.23 4.08 17.19
C THR A 37 8.20 3.22 17.99
N GLN A 38 8.48 3.61 19.24
CA GLN A 38 9.25 2.76 20.17
C GLN A 38 8.61 1.38 20.40
N SER A 39 7.29 1.27 20.24
CA SER A 39 6.54 0.02 20.31
C SER A 39 6.54 -0.78 18.99
N GLY A 40 7.29 -0.33 17.98
CA GLY A 40 7.39 -0.99 16.68
C GLY A 40 6.18 -0.80 15.76
N GLN A 41 5.31 0.18 16.03
CA GLN A 41 4.15 0.47 15.20
C GLN A 41 4.52 1.42 14.05
N PRO A 42 4.14 1.10 12.79
CA PRO A 42 4.42 1.98 11.66
C PRO A 42 3.49 3.19 11.64
N VAL A 43 4.09 4.38 11.52
CA VAL A 43 3.39 5.67 11.39
C VAL A 43 3.76 6.29 10.05
N VAL A 44 2.79 6.37 9.14
CA VAL A 44 2.97 6.98 7.81
C VAL A 44 2.87 8.50 7.94
N GLN A 45 3.94 9.18 7.56
CA GLN A 45 4.05 10.63 7.64
C GLN A 45 4.01 11.30 6.25
N LEU A 46 4.40 10.59 5.20
CA LEU A 46 4.40 11.12 3.84
C LEU A 46 4.02 10.06 2.82
N ILE A 47 3.17 10.44 1.87
CA ILE A 47 2.80 9.59 0.76
C ILE A 47 3.19 10.22 -0.57
N CYS A 48 3.93 9.46 -1.39
CA CYS A 48 4.31 9.87 -2.73
C CYS A 48 3.66 8.97 -3.78
N GLY A 49 3.29 9.55 -4.93
CA GLY A 49 2.79 8.83 -6.10
C GLY A 49 3.55 9.25 -7.36
N SER A 50 3.92 8.29 -8.19
CA SER A 50 4.57 8.53 -9.48
C SER A 50 4.21 7.43 -10.49
N LYS A 51 4.15 7.79 -11.78
CA LYS A 51 4.05 6.80 -12.87
C LYS A 51 5.39 6.12 -13.13
N GLU A 52 6.49 6.78 -12.79
CA GLU A 52 7.85 6.32 -13.05
C GLU A 52 8.50 5.80 -11.76
N LYS A 53 8.99 4.56 -11.81
CA LYS A 53 9.69 3.91 -10.70
C LYS A 53 10.99 4.64 -10.31
N LYS A 54 11.68 5.27 -11.28
CA LYS A 54 12.92 6.02 -11.03
C LYS A 54 12.71 7.21 -10.09
N ASN A 55 11.57 7.89 -10.20
CA ASN A 55 11.27 9.05 -9.35
C ASN A 55 11.02 8.61 -7.90
N LEU A 56 10.36 7.46 -7.69
CA LEU A 56 10.19 6.88 -6.35
C LEU A 56 11.53 6.54 -5.70
N SER A 57 12.50 6.01 -6.45
CA SER A 57 13.83 5.73 -5.91
C SER A 57 14.63 6.99 -5.56
N LYS A 58 14.47 8.07 -6.31
CA LYS A 58 15.10 9.37 -5.99
C LYS A 58 14.47 9.97 -4.73
N CYS A 59 13.14 9.98 -4.65
CA CYS A 59 12.43 10.43 -3.45
C CYS A 59 12.83 9.61 -2.22
N GLN A 60 12.92 8.28 -2.34
CA GLN A 60 13.34 7.44 -1.22
C GLN A 60 14.71 7.87 -0.68
N LYS A 61 15.72 8.02 -1.55
CA LYS A 61 17.06 8.43 -1.12
C LYS A 61 17.06 9.79 -0.44
N TYR A 62 16.32 10.76 -0.99
CA TYR A 62 16.22 12.10 -0.44
C TYR A 62 15.52 12.11 0.93
N LEU A 63 14.42 11.37 1.08
CA LEU A 63 13.66 11.30 2.33
C LEU A 63 14.43 10.54 3.42
N GLU A 64 15.18 9.51 3.05
CA GLU A 64 16.07 8.79 3.96
C GLU A 64 17.25 9.68 4.40
N SER A 65 17.88 10.43 3.50
CA SER A 65 19.07 11.24 3.83
C SER A 65 18.75 12.53 4.57
N GLU A 66 17.74 13.28 4.14
CA GLU A 66 17.44 14.61 4.66
C GLU A 66 16.41 14.59 5.80
N HIS A 67 15.49 13.63 5.78
CA HIS A 67 14.34 13.60 6.71
C HIS A 67 14.32 12.35 7.61
N GLY A 68 15.24 11.40 7.41
CA GLY A 68 15.29 10.14 8.17
C GLY A 68 14.06 9.24 7.99
N LEU A 69 13.22 9.49 6.97
CA LEU A 69 12.00 8.72 6.75
C LEU A 69 12.31 7.41 6.05
N LEU A 70 11.79 6.32 6.59
CA LEU A 70 11.97 4.98 6.06
C LEU A 70 10.83 4.62 5.11
N LEU A 71 11.13 3.79 4.11
CA LEU A 71 10.12 3.17 3.27
C LEU A 71 9.32 2.14 4.08
N LEU A 72 8.11 2.50 4.49
CA LEU A 72 7.21 1.61 5.23
C LEU A 72 6.42 0.70 4.30
N GLY A 73 6.18 1.14 3.06
CA GLY A 73 5.28 0.40 2.18
C GLY A 73 5.11 0.98 0.79
N ARG A 74 4.25 0.32 0.02
CA ARG A 74 3.88 0.71 -1.35
C ARG A 74 2.38 0.67 -1.52
N TRP A 75 1.88 1.51 -2.40
CA TRP A 75 0.48 1.53 -2.76
C TRP A 75 0.31 1.51 -4.27
N THR A 76 -0.80 0.93 -4.71
CA THR A 76 -1.17 0.83 -6.12
C THR A 76 -2.67 0.98 -6.26
N ILE A 77 -3.12 1.36 -7.45
CA ILE A 77 -4.54 1.54 -7.76
C ILE A 77 -5.04 0.34 -8.53
N ALA A 78 -6.21 -0.16 -8.15
CA ALA A 78 -7.01 -1.06 -8.96
C ALA A 78 -7.99 -0.23 -9.79
N ALA A 79 -8.02 -0.48 -11.11
CA ALA A 79 -8.94 0.24 -12.00
C ALA A 79 -10.38 -0.29 -11.91
N SER A 80 -10.50 -1.56 -11.52
CA SER A 80 -11.75 -2.29 -11.31
C SER A 80 -11.60 -3.26 -10.15
N ASP A 81 -12.71 -3.76 -9.61
CA ASP A 81 -12.67 -4.78 -8.55
C ASP A 81 -12.09 -6.12 -9.06
N ALA A 82 -12.20 -6.41 -10.36
CA ALA A 82 -11.53 -7.55 -10.99
C ALA A 82 -9.99 -7.38 -11.00
N ASP A 83 -9.49 -6.18 -11.31
CA ASP A 83 -8.06 -5.87 -11.20
C ASP A 83 -7.59 -5.96 -9.75
N ALA A 84 -8.43 -5.53 -8.81
CA ALA A 84 -8.13 -5.64 -7.39
C ALA A 84 -7.89 -7.10 -7.00
N MET A 85 -8.81 -8.00 -7.39
CA MET A 85 -8.69 -9.44 -7.14
C MET A 85 -7.44 -10.06 -7.77
N LEU A 86 -7.10 -9.70 -9.01
CA LEU A 86 -5.85 -10.14 -9.65
C LEU A 86 -4.61 -9.68 -8.88
N ILE A 87 -4.60 -8.43 -8.42
CA ILE A 87 -3.51 -7.90 -7.59
C ILE A 87 -3.45 -8.66 -6.26
N TYR A 88 -4.57 -8.92 -5.60
CA TYR A 88 -4.62 -9.75 -4.38
C TYR A 88 -4.01 -11.13 -4.58
N VAL A 89 -4.43 -11.85 -5.62
CA VAL A 89 -3.94 -13.21 -5.90
C VAL A 89 -2.45 -13.20 -6.24
N ALA A 90 -2.00 -12.25 -7.06
CA ALA A 90 -0.59 -12.10 -7.37
C ALA A 90 0.26 -11.81 -6.13
N PHE A 91 -0.22 -10.97 -5.22
CA PHE A 91 0.44 -10.70 -3.94
C PHE A 91 0.45 -11.91 -3.02
N TYR A 92 -0.65 -12.66 -2.96
CA TYR A 92 -0.73 -13.89 -2.19
C TYR A 92 0.30 -14.92 -2.64
N LEU A 93 0.38 -15.18 -3.94
CA LEU A 93 1.39 -16.07 -4.50
C LEU A 93 2.80 -15.53 -4.19
N PHE A 94 3.02 -14.22 -4.36
CA PHE A 94 4.32 -13.62 -4.09
C PHE A 94 4.77 -13.81 -2.62
N ILE A 95 3.89 -13.59 -1.64
CA ILE A 95 4.19 -13.79 -0.22
C ILE A 95 4.40 -15.27 0.09
N LYS A 96 3.55 -16.16 -0.45
CA LYS A 96 3.66 -17.61 -0.26
C LYS A 96 4.99 -18.16 -0.75
N TYR A 97 5.50 -17.68 -1.89
CA TYR A 97 6.75 -18.15 -2.48
C TYR A 97 7.98 -17.32 -2.09
N ARG A 98 7.81 -16.13 -1.50
CA ARG A 98 8.91 -15.29 -0.95
C ARG A 98 8.52 -14.64 0.39
N PRO A 99 8.62 -15.35 1.51
CA PRO A 99 8.18 -14.87 2.83
C PRO A 99 9.02 -13.73 3.43
N ARG A 100 10.22 -13.43 2.89
CA ARG A 100 11.11 -12.37 3.42
C ARG A 100 10.62 -10.93 3.22
N MET A 101 9.45 -10.69 2.60
CA MET A 101 8.92 -9.33 2.31
C MET A 101 7.72 -8.90 3.18
N LEU A 102 7.40 -9.64 4.24
CA LEU A 102 6.27 -9.37 5.14
C LEU A 102 6.32 -8.02 5.88
N GLU A 103 7.46 -7.31 5.85
CA GLU A 103 7.63 -6.01 6.52
C GLU A 103 7.11 -4.81 5.71
N SER A 104 6.68 -5.03 4.46
CA SER A 104 6.22 -3.94 3.60
C SER A 104 4.70 -3.79 3.65
N ILE A 105 4.23 -2.59 3.97
CA ILE A 105 2.81 -2.24 3.97
C ILE A 105 2.34 -2.13 2.52
N TRP A 106 1.33 -2.90 2.13
CA TRP A 106 0.72 -2.78 0.82
C TRP A 106 -0.70 -2.23 0.93
N CYS A 107 -0.95 -1.14 0.22
CA CYS A 107 -2.26 -0.51 0.14
C CYS A 107 -2.80 -0.58 -1.28
N LEU A 108 -3.95 -1.22 -1.42
CA LEU A 108 -4.71 -1.23 -2.67
C LEU A 108 -5.85 -0.20 -2.57
N ILE A 109 -6.00 0.63 -3.61
CA ILE A 109 -7.05 1.65 -3.67
C ILE A 109 -7.91 1.38 -4.89
N SER A 110 -9.21 1.14 -4.68
CA SER A 110 -10.19 1.02 -5.77
C SER A 110 -10.65 2.41 -6.21
N LYS A 111 -10.93 2.57 -7.51
CA LYS A 111 -11.36 3.85 -8.08
C LYS A 111 -12.83 4.18 -7.74
N GLY A 112 -13.65 3.16 -7.47
CA GLY A 112 -15.09 3.29 -7.17
C GLY A 112 -15.40 3.54 -5.69
N SER A 113 -14.54 3.05 -4.79
CA SER A 113 -14.55 3.37 -3.37
C SER A 113 -13.09 3.54 -2.96
N CYS A 114 -12.72 4.71 -2.42
CA CYS A 114 -11.35 4.95 -1.95
C CYS A 114 -11.06 4.16 -0.66
N THR A 115 -11.35 2.85 -0.67
CA THR A 115 -11.07 1.93 0.41
C THR A 115 -9.60 1.57 0.36
N LEU A 116 -8.92 1.88 1.45
CA LEU A 116 -7.50 1.58 1.62
C LEU A 116 -7.40 0.18 2.22
N HIS A 117 -7.13 -0.80 1.37
CA HIS A 117 -7.02 -2.17 1.83
C HIS A 117 -5.57 -2.47 2.20
N LEU A 118 -5.33 -2.59 3.51
CA LEU A 118 -4.10 -3.09 4.08
C LEU A 118 -4.00 -4.60 3.84
N MET A 119 -3.07 -5.01 2.98
CA MET A 119 -2.99 -6.41 2.54
C MET A 119 -2.76 -7.46 3.64
N PRO A 120 -2.06 -7.23 4.77
CA PRO A 120 -2.00 -8.26 5.82
C PRO A 120 -3.37 -8.50 6.48
N ILE A 121 -4.23 -7.47 6.60
CA ILE A 121 -5.58 -7.58 7.17
C ILE A 121 -6.58 -8.09 6.14
N ALA A 122 -6.46 -7.64 4.88
CA ALA A 122 -7.29 -8.10 3.78
C ALA A 122 -7.01 -9.57 3.43
N MET A 123 -5.78 -10.07 3.61
CA MET A 123 -5.49 -11.50 3.48
C MET A 123 -6.25 -12.35 4.49
N GLU A 124 -6.32 -11.96 5.77
CA GLU A 124 -7.11 -12.72 6.75
C GLU A 124 -8.60 -12.75 6.40
N LEU A 125 -9.14 -11.64 5.90
CA LEU A 125 -10.53 -11.56 5.45
C LEU A 125 -10.79 -12.43 4.21
N ILE A 126 -9.91 -12.36 3.20
CA ILE A 126 -10.02 -13.16 1.98
C ILE A 126 -9.82 -14.65 2.27
N LEU A 127 -8.89 -15.03 3.16
CA LEU A 127 -8.70 -16.41 3.60
C LEU A 127 -9.91 -16.93 4.37
N LYS A 128 -10.55 -16.11 5.21
CA LYS A 128 -11.82 -16.48 5.87
C LYS A 128 -12.95 -16.64 4.87
N SER A 129 -13.06 -15.78 3.85
CA SER A 129 -14.06 -15.88 2.80
C SER A 129 -13.85 -17.09 1.87
N PHE A 130 -12.60 -17.44 1.55
CA PHE A 130 -12.28 -18.64 0.78
C PHE A 130 -12.59 -19.94 1.55
N LYS A 131 -12.34 -19.96 2.86
CA LYS A 131 -12.68 -21.10 3.73
C LYS A 131 -14.18 -21.35 3.86
N VAL A 132 -15.01 -20.35 3.55
CA VAL A 132 -16.49 -20.47 3.52
C VAL A 132 -16.98 -20.99 2.16
N MET A 133 -16.22 -20.84 1.08
CA MET A 133 -16.57 -21.42 -0.24
C MET A 133 -16.12 -22.88 -0.42
N GLU A 134 -15.21 -23.39 0.43
CA GLU A 134 -14.78 -24.81 0.42
C GLU A 134 -15.63 -25.72 1.34
N ARG A 135 -16.81 -25.28 1.78
CA ARG A 135 -17.77 -26.11 2.55
C ARG A 135 -19.09 -26.28 1.83
#